data_AF-A0A450V1D8-F1
#
_entry.id   AF-A0A450V1D8-F1
#
_cell.length_a   1.000
_cell.length_b   1.000
_cell.length_c   1.000
_cell.angle_alpha   90.00
_cell.angle_beta   90.00
_cell.angle_gamma   90.00
#
_symmetry.space_group_name_H-M   'P 1'
#
loop_
_entity.id
_entity.type
_entity.pdbx_description
1 polymer ?
#
loop_
_entity_poly.entity_id
_entity_poly.type
_entity_poly.pdbx_seq_one_letter_code
_entity_poly.pdbx_strand_id
1 'polypeptide(L)'
;MSTTTYEEVLSLLRETSHLIKEQSREFDRRLKETDRQIKELGQQIGGLGDKFGYFTEGMALPSMERILMERFGMTTIMPRVRTRKDGEEIQIDVLAYANGTIDLAVVVEVKSRVKRDAVEQLRKVMVRFHEFYPGYRNKAVMGILAGIDWDRGVAEEAREAGFPTASIRGDMFELTTPEGFEARKW
;
A
#
# COMPACT_ATOMS: atom_id res chain seq x y z
N MET A 1 57.77 19.41 21.86
CA MET A 1 56.63 18.84 21.10
C MET A 1 56.76 17.33 21.20
N SER A 2 55.81 16.63 21.84
CA SER A 2 55.85 15.16 21.86
C SER A 2 55.66 14.66 20.44
N THR A 3 56.63 13.89 19.94
CA THR A 3 56.58 13.28 18.62
C THR A 3 55.78 12.00 18.76
N THR A 4 54.56 11.97 18.22
CA THR A 4 53.73 10.75 18.21
C THR A 4 54.49 9.66 17.48
N THR A 5 54.70 8.53 18.15
CA THR A 5 55.41 7.39 17.60
C THR A 5 54.52 6.64 16.60
N TYR A 6 55.15 5.96 15.65
CA TYR A 6 54.45 5.14 14.66
C TYR A 6 53.56 4.05 15.31
N GLU A 7 53.99 3.51 16.46
CA GLU A 7 53.22 2.53 17.22
C GLU A 7 51.95 3.12 17.84
N GLU A 8 52.01 4.35 18.35
CA GLU A 8 50.83 5.06 18.88
C GLU A 8 49.80 5.33 17.78
N VAL A 9 50.24 5.70 16.58
CA VAL A 9 49.36 5.89 15.41
C VAL A 9 48.69 4.58 14.99
N LEU A 10 49.45 3.48 14.93
CA LEU A 10 48.90 2.16 14.60
C LEU A 10 47.90 1.66 15.66
N SER A 11 48.17 1.93 16.94
CA SER A 11 47.25 1.60 18.02
C SER A 11 45.92 2.33 17.87
N LEU A 12 45.97 3.65 17.63
CA LEU A 12 44.77 4.47 17.41
C LEU A 12 43.95 3.99 16.20
N LEU A 13 44.62 3.61 15.10
CA LEU A 13 43.94 3.12 13.90
C LEU A 13 43.24 1.78 14.14
N ARG A 14 43.84 0.87 14.91
CA ARG A 14 43.20 -0.40 15.30
C ARG A 14 42.00 -0.17 16.18
N GLU A 15 42.11 0.72 17.16
CA GLU A 15 41.02 1.09 18.06
C GLU A 15 39.85 1.74 17.31
N THR A 16 40.15 2.67 16.40
CA THR A 16 39.15 3.31 15.53
C THR A 16 38.45 2.29 14.63
N SER A 17 39.20 1.37 14.04
CA SER A 17 38.64 0.30 13.19
C SER A 17 37.73 -0.63 13.99
N HIS A 18 38.08 -0.90 15.24
CA HIS A 18 37.25 -1.71 16.14
C HIS A 18 35.94 -0.99 16.48
N LEU A 19 36.01 0.30 16.84
CA LEU A 19 34.86 1.12 17.17
C LEU A 19 33.89 1.26 16.00
N ILE A 20 34.39 1.49 14.79
CA ILE A 20 33.57 1.57 13.56
C ILE A 20 32.84 0.24 13.31
N LYS A 21 33.53 -0.89 13.51
CA LYS A 21 32.94 -2.22 13.31
C LYS A 21 31.86 -2.52 14.34
N GLU A 22 32.03 -2.08 15.58
CA GLU A 22 31.01 -2.20 16.62
C GLU A 22 29.79 -1.32 16.33
N GLN A 23 30.01 -0.06 15.95
CA GLN A 23 28.93 0.86 15.58
C GLN A 23 28.14 0.36 14.37
N SER A 24 28.81 -0.17 13.35
CA SER A 24 28.15 -0.76 12.18
C SER A 24 27.26 -1.94 12.56
N ARG A 25 27.72 -2.82 13.46
CA ARG A 25 26.93 -3.95 13.95
C ARG A 25 25.74 -3.52 14.78
N GLU A 26 25.90 -2.49 15.59
CA GLU A 26 24.81 -1.92 16.38
C GLU A 26 23.76 -1.26 15.48
N PHE A 27 24.21 -0.52 14.45
CA PHE A 27 23.34 0.07 13.45
C PHE A 27 22.53 -0.99 12.69
N ASP A 28 23.17 -2.06 12.23
CA ASP A 28 22.49 -3.18 11.56
C ASP A 28 21.44 -3.86 12.46
N ARG A 29 21.72 -3.98 13.77
CA ARG A 29 20.76 -4.53 14.74
C ARG A 29 19.55 -3.61 14.90
N ARG A 30 19.78 -2.30 15.07
CA ARG A 30 18.72 -1.29 15.20
C ARG A 30 17.87 -1.20 13.93
N LEU A 31 18.48 -1.32 12.75
CA LEU A 31 17.77 -1.34 11.47
C LEU A 31 16.82 -2.55 11.39
N LYS A 32 17.32 -3.76 11.71
CA LYS A 32 16.50 -4.98 11.74
C LYS A 32 15.38 -4.93 12.78
N GLU A 33 15.65 -4.33 13.94
CA GLU A 33 14.63 -4.12 14.97
C GLU A 33 13.55 -3.14 14.49
N THR A 34 13.94 -2.08 13.78
CA THR A 34 13.01 -1.13 13.16
C THR A 34 12.16 -1.79 12.08
N ASP A 35 12.76 -2.60 11.19
CA ASP A 35 12.03 -3.35 10.16
C ASP A 35 11.04 -4.35 10.79
N ARG A 36 11.44 -5.00 11.88
CA ARG A 36 10.57 -5.88 12.66
C ARG A 36 9.42 -5.12 13.30
N GLN A 37 9.68 -3.95 13.90
CA GLN A 37 8.64 -3.09 14.48
C GLN A 37 7.67 -2.58 13.40
N ILE A 38 8.16 -2.21 12.21
CA ILE A 38 7.31 -1.83 11.07
C ILE A 38 6.44 -3.01 10.63
N LYS A 39 6.98 -4.23 10.59
CA LYS A 39 6.24 -5.44 10.24
C LYS A 39 5.19 -5.81 11.29
N GLU A 40 5.53 -5.71 12.57
CA GLU A 40 4.62 -5.92 13.70
C GLU A 40 3.51 -4.85 13.71
N LEU A 41 3.83 -3.59 13.38
CA LEU A 41 2.85 -2.52 13.18
C LEU A 41 1.91 -2.82 12.01
N GLY A 42 2.45 -3.34 10.89
CA GLY A 42 1.65 -3.81 9.75
C GLY A 42 0.71 -4.96 10.12
N GLN A 43 1.14 -5.87 10.99
CA GLN A 43 0.30 -6.95 11.51
C GLN A 43 -0.76 -6.45 12.50
N GLN A 44 -0.44 -5.47 13.36
CA GLN A 44 -1.39 -4.85 14.28
C GLN A 44 -2.44 -3.99 13.55
N ILE A 45 -2.08 -3.37 12.42
CA ILE A 45 -3.03 -2.72 11.51
C ILE A 45 -3.88 -3.77 10.76
N GLY A 46 -3.28 -4.90 10.36
CA GLY A 46 -3.98 -6.04 9.75
C GLY A 46 -5.06 -6.65 10.65
N GLY A 47 -4.85 -6.70 11.97
CA GLY A 47 -5.84 -7.20 12.95
C GLY A 47 -7.05 -6.28 13.17
N LEU A 48 -6.98 -5.01 12.77
CA LEU A 48 -8.14 -4.09 12.77
C LEU A 48 -9.01 -4.24 11.50
N GLY A 49 -8.48 -4.93 10.48
CA GLY A 49 -9.17 -5.27 9.23
C GLY A 49 -10.11 -6.47 9.32
N ASP A 50 -10.12 -7.24 10.41
CA ASP A 50 -10.99 -8.43 10.55
C ASP A 50 -12.51 -8.10 10.58
N LYS A 51 -12.88 -6.82 10.62
CA LYS A 51 -14.28 -6.36 10.43
C LYS A 51 -14.71 -6.32 8.95
N PHE A 52 -13.80 -6.63 8.03
CA PHE A 52 -14.01 -6.67 6.58
C PHE A 52 -14.79 -7.90 6.10
N GLY A 53 -14.56 -9.06 6.72
CA GLY A 53 -14.91 -10.35 6.10
C GLY A 53 -16.40 -10.63 5.84
N TYR A 54 -17.33 -9.98 6.54
CA TYR A 54 -18.77 -10.22 6.36
C TYR A 54 -19.48 -9.13 5.54
N PHE A 55 -19.14 -7.85 5.77
CA PHE A 55 -19.91 -6.72 5.24
C PHE A 55 -19.58 -6.38 3.78
N THR A 56 -18.33 -6.53 3.35
CA THR A 56 -17.90 -6.05 2.03
C THR A 56 -17.89 -7.16 0.99
N GLU A 57 -17.56 -8.39 1.39
CA GLU A 57 -17.44 -9.49 0.43
C GLU A 57 -18.72 -10.29 0.20
N GLY A 58 -19.56 -10.45 1.23
CA GLY A 58 -20.83 -11.14 1.07
C GLY A 58 -21.92 -10.27 0.44
N MET A 59 -21.91 -8.96 0.76
CA MET A 59 -23.02 -8.06 0.40
C MET A 59 -22.65 -7.04 -0.68
N ALA A 60 -21.53 -6.33 -0.56
CA ALA A 60 -21.20 -5.23 -1.48
C ALA A 60 -20.41 -5.66 -2.73
N LEU A 61 -19.74 -6.81 -2.69
CA LEU A 61 -18.92 -7.31 -3.80
C LEU A 61 -19.71 -7.44 -5.12
N PRO A 62 -20.94 -8.00 -5.17
CA PRO A 62 -21.70 -8.05 -6.41
C PRO A 62 -21.96 -6.67 -7.02
N SER A 63 -22.28 -5.67 -6.19
CA SER A 63 -22.51 -4.30 -6.63
C SER A 63 -21.22 -3.63 -7.10
N MET A 64 -20.10 -3.89 -6.43
CA MET A 64 -18.77 -3.43 -6.83
C MET A 64 -18.34 -4.05 -8.16
N GLU A 65 -18.52 -5.36 -8.33
CA GLU A 65 -18.23 -6.10 -9.57
C GLU A 65 -18.98 -5.48 -10.73
N ARG A 66 -20.28 -5.24 -10.55
CA ARG A 66 -21.11 -4.57 -11.56
C ARG A 66 -20.55 -3.19 -11.93
N ILE A 67 -20.19 -2.35 -10.96
CA ILE A 67 -19.60 -1.03 -11.24
C ILE A 67 -18.25 -1.14 -11.98
N LEU A 68 -17.38 -2.08 -11.57
CA LEU A 68 -16.10 -2.31 -12.23
C LEU A 68 -16.27 -2.79 -13.68
N MET A 69 -17.25 -3.66 -13.95
CA MET A 69 -17.54 -4.12 -15.30
C MET A 69 -18.21 -3.02 -16.15
N GLU A 70 -19.27 -2.39 -15.65
CA GLU A 70 -20.10 -1.46 -16.43
C GLU A 70 -19.44 -0.10 -16.64
N ARG A 71 -18.77 0.44 -15.61
CA ARG A 71 -18.20 1.80 -15.66
C ARG A 71 -16.72 1.83 -16.02
N PHE A 72 -15.97 0.81 -15.63
CA PHE A 72 -14.53 0.73 -15.90
C PHE A 72 -14.17 -0.29 -16.98
N GLY A 73 -15.12 -1.10 -17.46
CA GLY A 73 -14.89 -2.08 -18.52
C GLY A 73 -14.00 -3.24 -18.10
N MET A 74 -13.94 -3.55 -16.80
CA MET A 74 -13.10 -4.63 -16.29
C MET A 74 -13.65 -5.99 -16.72
N THR A 75 -12.77 -6.87 -17.20
CA THR A 75 -13.14 -8.23 -17.66
C THR A 75 -12.76 -9.32 -16.67
N THR A 76 -11.88 -8.99 -15.72
CA THR A 76 -11.44 -9.89 -14.67
C THR A 76 -11.46 -9.17 -13.35
N ILE A 77 -12.03 -9.80 -12.33
CA ILE A 77 -12.14 -9.26 -10.97
C ILE A 77 -11.69 -10.35 -10.00
N MET A 78 -10.80 -9.99 -9.09
CA MET A 78 -10.17 -10.89 -8.13
C MET A 78 -10.27 -10.27 -6.73
N PRO A 79 -11.15 -10.77 -5.87
CA PRO A 79 -11.19 -10.36 -4.47
C PRO A 79 -10.08 -11.04 -3.65
N ARG A 80 -9.72 -10.44 -2.51
CA ARG A 80 -8.73 -10.94 -1.53
C ARG A 80 -7.39 -11.34 -2.14
N VAL A 81 -6.81 -10.51 -3.01
CA VAL A 81 -5.52 -10.83 -3.60
C VAL A 81 -4.42 -10.67 -2.55
N ARG A 82 -3.64 -11.72 -2.34
CA ARG A 82 -2.44 -11.72 -1.51
C ARG A 82 -1.26 -12.17 -2.34
N THR A 83 -0.23 -11.35 -2.40
CA THR A 83 1.00 -11.64 -3.14
C THR A 83 2.18 -11.55 -2.21
N ARG A 84 2.98 -12.63 -2.16
CA ARG A 84 4.24 -12.66 -1.42
C ARG A 84 5.41 -12.69 -2.39
N LYS A 85 6.33 -11.75 -2.25
CA LYS A 85 7.52 -11.61 -3.10
C LYS A 85 8.69 -11.11 -2.25
N ASP A 86 9.86 -11.73 -2.42
CA ASP A 86 11.12 -11.32 -1.77
C ASP A 86 11.03 -11.13 -0.24
N GLY A 87 10.19 -11.96 0.42
CA GLY A 87 9.97 -11.89 1.87
C GLY A 87 8.97 -10.83 2.33
N GLU A 88 8.45 -10.03 1.40
CA GLU A 88 7.39 -9.05 1.60
C GLU A 88 6.03 -9.57 1.14
N GLU A 89 4.97 -9.00 1.68
CA GLU A 89 3.59 -9.35 1.34
C GLU A 89 2.78 -8.09 1.09
N ILE A 90 2.04 -8.08 0.00
CA ILE A 90 1.04 -7.06 -0.32
C ILE A 90 -0.34 -7.73 -0.36
N GLN A 91 -1.31 -7.06 0.26
CA GLN A 91 -2.71 -7.44 0.20
C GLN A 91 -3.48 -6.37 -0.53
N ILE A 92 -4.36 -6.79 -1.44
CA ILE A 92 -5.27 -5.95 -2.19
C ILE A 92 -6.67 -6.52 -2.00
N ASP A 93 -7.61 -5.69 -1.57
CA ASP A 93 -8.98 -6.15 -1.30
C ASP A 93 -9.69 -6.61 -2.58
N VAL A 94 -9.62 -5.82 -3.65
CA VAL A 94 -10.06 -6.23 -4.99
C VAL A 94 -9.08 -5.72 -6.04
N LEU A 95 -8.61 -6.63 -6.88
CA LEU A 95 -7.86 -6.31 -8.09
C LEU A 95 -8.73 -6.64 -9.29
N ALA A 96 -9.00 -5.65 -10.12
CA ALA A 96 -9.70 -5.83 -11.39
C ALA A 96 -8.80 -5.39 -12.56
N TYR A 97 -8.94 -6.03 -13.71
CA TYR A 97 -8.23 -5.61 -14.90
C TYR A 97 -8.99 -5.95 -16.18
N ALA A 98 -8.65 -5.24 -17.24
CA ALA A 98 -8.97 -5.60 -18.62
C ALA A 98 -7.68 -5.69 -19.45
N ASN A 99 -7.71 -6.54 -20.47
CA ASN A 99 -6.66 -6.67 -21.48
C ASN A 99 -7.29 -6.38 -22.86
N GLY A 100 -6.64 -5.60 -23.71
CA GLY A 100 -7.13 -5.27 -25.05
C GLY A 100 -7.46 -3.79 -25.19
N THR A 101 -8.69 -3.45 -25.60
CA THR A 101 -9.13 -2.06 -25.82
C THR A 101 -8.95 -1.17 -24.60
N ILE A 102 -9.09 -1.75 -23.41
CA ILE A 102 -8.83 -1.11 -22.13
C ILE A 102 -7.61 -1.82 -21.53
N ASP A 103 -6.48 -1.12 -21.48
CA ASP A 103 -5.25 -1.61 -20.85
C ASP A 103 -5.10 -0.96 -19.46
N LEU A 104 -5.97 -1.35 -18.52
CA LEU A 104 -6.10 -0.76 -17.19
C LEU A 104 -6.24 -1.85 -16.12
N ALA A 105 -5.53 -1.67 -15.01
CA ALA A 105 -5.78 -2.35 -13.74
C ALA A 105 -6.35 -1.37 -12.73
N VAL A 106 -7.33 -1.83 -11.96
CA VAL A 106 -7.99 -1.10 -10.88
C VAL A 106 -7.77 -1.85 -9.58
N VAL A 107 -7.12 -1.18 -8.63
CA VAL A 107 -6.98 -1.63 -7.25
C VAL A 107 -8.07 -0.97 -6.43
N VAL A 108 -8.91 -1.73 -5.75
CA VAL A 108 -9.88 -1.18 -4.79
C VAL A 108 -9.41 -1.55 -3.40
N GLU A 109 -9.22 -0.54 -2.56
CA GLU A 109 -8.98 -0.68 -1.12
C GLU A 109 -10.24 -0.24 -0.39
N VAL A 110 -10.70 -1.05 0.55
CA VAL A 110 -11.94 -0.80 1.28
C VAL A 110 -11.62 -0.67 2.77
N LYS A 111 -12.20 0.32 3.45
CA LYS A 111 -12.09 0.48 4.91
C LYS A 111 -13.47 0.59 5.55
N SER A 112 -13.63 0.02 6.74
CA SER A 112 -14.84 0.25 7.55
C SER A 112 -14.97 1.73 7.92
N ARG A 113 -13.87 2.34 8.37
CA ARG A 113 -13.76 3.77 8.57
C ARG A 113 -12.52 4.29 7.87
N VAL A 114 -12.71 5.18 6.90
CA VAL A 114 -11.64 5.78 6.11
C VAL A 114 -11.08 6.97 6.86
N LYS A 115 -9.83 6.81 7.28
CA LYS A 115 -9.03 7.81 7.95
C LYS A 115 -7.92 8.29 7.01
N ARG A 116 -7.24 9.37 7.39
CA ARG A 116 -6.17 9.99 6.60
C ARG A 116 -5.06 9.02 6.21
N ASP A 117 -4.69 8.10 7.10
CA ASP A 117 -3.66 7.09 6.84
C ASP A 117 -4.05 6.10 5.71
N ALA A 118 -5.34 5.89 5.46
CA ALA A 118 -5.80 5.02 4.36
C ALA A 118 -5.39 5.55 2.98
N VAL A 119 -5.37 6.87 2.79
CA VAL A 119 -4.92 7.51 1.54
C VAL A 119 -3.45 7.21 1.29
N GLU A 120 -2.62 7.32 2.33
CA GLU A 120 -1.19 7.04 2.23
C GLU A 120 -0.90 5.55 2.10
N GLN A 121 -1.67 4.69 2.77
CA GLN A 121 -1.59 3.24 2.59
C GLN A 121 -1.85 2.83 1.14
N LEU A 122 -2.95 3.33 0.54
CA LEU A 122 -3.26 3.04 -0.86
C LEU A 122 -2.17 3.59 -1.79
N ARG A 123 -1.66 4.80 -1.54
CA ARG A 123 -0.53 5.36 -2.32
C ARG A 123 0.69 4.45 -2.32
N LYS A 124 1.06 3.89 -1.16
CA LYS A 124 2.18 2.95 -1.05
C LYS A 124 1.95 1.67 -1.86
N VAL A 125 0.73 1.15 -1.84
CA VAL A 125 0.33 0.00 -2.69
C VAL A 125 0.50 0.34 -4.17
N MET A 126 0.01 1.51 -4.60
CA MET A 126 0.06 1.91 -6.02
C MET A 126 1.49 2.13 -6.53
N VAL A 127 2.33 2.83 -5.76
CA VAL A 127 3.74 3.09 -6.15
C VAL A 127 4.53 1.80 -6.35
N ARG A 128 4.22 0.77 -5.55
CA ARG A 128 4.91 -0.52 -5.57
C ARG A 128 4.21 -1.56 -6.44
N PHE A 129 3.08 -1.25 -7.04
CA PHE A 129 2.23 -2.23 -7.72
C PHE A 129 3.02 -3.04 -8.77
N HIS A 130 3.76 -2.36 -9.66
CA HIS A 130 4.53 -3.02 -10.71
C HIS A 130 5.73 -3.83 -10.20
N GLU A 131 6.20 -3.56 -8.97
CA GLU A 131 7.22 -4.38 -8.32
C GLU A 131 6.65 -5.77 -7.98
N PHE A 132 5.43 -5.82 -7.46
CA PHE A 132 4.74 -7.06 -7.11
C PHE A 132 4.07 -7.74 -8.31
N TYR A 133 3.64 -6.96 -9.30
CA TYR A 133 2.90 -7.43 -10.47
C TYR A 133 3.63 -7.09 -11.78
N PRO A 134 4.82 -7.68 -12.04
CA PRO A 134 5.65 -7.34 -13.20
C PRO A 134 4.98 -7.64 -14.55
N GLY A 135 4.03 -8.59 -14.60
CA GLY A 135 3.22 -8.86 -15.79
C GLY A 135 2.33 -7.69 -16.22
N TYR A 136 2.16 -6.68 -15.37
CA TYR A 136 1.36 -5.49 -15.60
C TYR A 136 2.21 -4.25 -15.85
N ARG A 137 3.54 -4.37 -16.06
CA ARG A 137 4.49 -3.23 -16.13
C ARG A 137 4.12 -2.15 -17.15
N ASN A 138 3.45 -2.51 -18.25
CA ASN A 138 3.04 -1.56 -19.29
C ASN A 138 1.57 -1.14 -19.19
N LYS A 139 0.83 -1.69 -18.23
CA LYS A 139 -0.59 -1.42 -18.04
C LYS A 139 -0.75 -0.24 -17.09
N ALA A 140 -1.61 0.71 -17.42
CA ALA A 140 -1.95 1.77 -16.47
C ALA A 140 -2.63 1.18 -15.22
N VAL A 141 -2.33 1.72 -14.04
CA VAL A 141 -2.97 1.27 -12.80
C VAL A 141 -3.58 2.45 -12.07
N MET A 142 -4.79 2.31 -11.55
CA MET A 142 -5.43 3.30 -10.69
C MET A 142 -5.97 2.66 -9.41
N GLY A 143 -6.05 3.46 -8.34
CA GLY A 143 -6.57 3.02 -7.04
C GLY A 143 -7.92 3.67 -6.74
N ILE A 144 -8.88 2.91 -6.21
CA ILE A 144 -10.15 3.40 -5.67
C ILE A 144 -10.12 3.19 -4.15
N LEU A 145 -10.42 4.25 -3.39
CA LEU A 145 -10.56 4.16 -1.94
C LEU A 145 -12.04 4.14 -1.58
N ALA A 146 -12.48 3.04 -0.98
CA ALA A 146 -13.87 2.82 -0.61
C ALA A 146 -14.02 2.72 0.91
N GLY A 147 -15.19 3.09 1.42
CA GLY A 147 -15.50 2.76 2.81
C GLY A 147 -16.92 3.03 3.26
N ILE A 148 -17.24 2.55 4.46
CA ILE A 148 -18.57 2.70 5.06
C ILE A 148 -18.70 4.09 5.68
N ASP A 149 -17.77 4.43 6.58
CA ASP A 149 -17.68 5.74 7.23
C ASP A 149 -16.41 6.49 6.81
N TRP A 150 -16.46 7.81 6.75
CA TRP A 150 -15.33 8.66 6.38
C TRP A 150 -15.09 9.74 7.43
N ASP A 151 -13.84 9.93 7.83
CA ASP A 151 -13.46 11.10 8.60
C ASP A 151 -13.60 12.38 7.76
N ARG A 152 -13.93 13.49 8.42
CA ARG A 152 -14.17 14.78 7.76
C ARG A 152 -12.95 15.19 6.92
N GLY A 153 -13.17 15.51 5.66
CA GLY A 153 -12.14 15.98 4.72
C GLY A 153 -11.31 14.88 4.06
N VAL A 154 -11.32 13.64 4.57
CA VAL A 154 -10.49 12.55 4.00
C VAL A 154 -10.92 12.17 2.58
N ALA A 155 -12.21 12.24 2.27
CA ALA A 155 -12.69 12.00 0.90
C ALA A 155 -12.19 13.07 -0.09
N GLU A 156 -11.95 14.30 0.36
CA GLU A 156 -11.36 15.34 -0.48
C GLU A 156 -9.86 15.08 -0.66
N GLU A 157 -9.15 14.78 0.44
CA GLU A 157 -7.72 14.45 0.39
C GLU A 157 -7.43 13.22 -0.50
N ALA A 158 -8.30 12.21 -0.48
CA ALA A 158 -8.20 11.06 -1.38
C ALA A 158 -8.35 11.47 -2.86
N ARG A 159 -9.31 12.36 -3.17
CA ARG A 159 -9.53 12.88 -4.53
C ARG A 159 -8.39 13.77 -4.99
N GLU A 160 -7.88 14.66 -4.13
CA GLU A 160 -6.67 15.46 -4.39
C GLU A 160 -5.43 14.58 -4.64
N ALA A 161 -5.35 13.43 -3.96
CA ALA A 161 -4.32 12.42 -4.21
C ALA A 161 -4.49 11.67 -5.54
N GLY A 162 -5.61 11.86 -6.24
CA GLY A 162 -5.94 11.24 -7.51
C GLY A 162 -6.70 9.92 -7.40
N PHE A 163 -7.22 9.57 -6.22
CA PHE A 163 -8.02 8.36 -6.01
C PHE A 163 -9.51 8.68 -6.15
N PRO A 164 -10.25 7.99 -7.03
CA PRO A 164 -11.69 7.94 -6.91
C PRO A 164 -12.09 7.38 -5.54
N THR A 165 -13.13 7.97 -4.96
CA THR A 165 -13.75 7.56 -3.71
C THR A 165 -15.06 6.81 -3.96
N ALA A 166 -15.34 5.85 -3.09
CA ALA A 166 -16.62 5.14 -3.07
C ALA A 166 -17.17 4.97 -1.66
N SER A 167 -18.49 4.89 -1.54
CA SER A 167 -19.18 4.54 -0.30
C SER A 167 -19.78 3.15 -0.38
N ILE A 168 -19.78 2.45 0.76
CA ILE A 168 -20.48 1.18 0.93
C ILE A 168 -21.62 1.36 1.92
N ARG A 169 -22.84 1.04 1.50
CA ARG A 169 -24.04 1.10 2.34
C ARG A 169 -24.85 -0.18 2.18
N GLY A 170 -24.80 -1.05 3.18
CA GLY A 170 -25.40 -2.38 3.08
C GLY A 170 -24.72 -3.21 2.00
N ASP A 171 -25.46 -3.57 0.95
CA ASP A 171 -25.02 -4.31 -0.23
C ASP A 171 -24.65 -3.41 -1.42
N MET A 172 -24.74 -2.08 -1.26
CA MET A 172 -24.50 -1.13 -2.33
C MET A 172 -23.09 -0.58 -2.29
N PHE A 173 -22.40 -0.65 -3.44
CA PHE A 173 -21.14 0.03 -3.72
C PHE A 173 -21.43 1.19 -4.68
N GLU A 174 -21.11 2.42 -4.27
CA GLU A 174 -21.40 3.62 -5.05
C GLU A 174 -20.17 4.51 -5.14
N LEU A 175 -19.80 4.91 -6.36
CA LEU A 175 -18.78 5.94 -6.56
C LEU A 175 -19.31 7.28 -6.04
N THR A 176 -18.54 7.93 -5.19
CA THR A 176 -18.85 9.25 -4.61
C THR A 176 -18.01 10.36 -5.22
N THR A 177 -17.22 10.02 -6.22
CA THR A 177 -16.36 10.96 -6.95
C THR A 177 -17.21 11.80 -7.91
N PRO A 178 -16.92 13.11 -8.06
CA PRO A 178 -17.60 13.95 -9.05
C PRO A 178 -17.49 13.41 -10.48
N GLU A 179 -18.51 13.70 -11.28
CA GLU A 179 -18.47 13.43 -12.71
C GLU A 179 -17.31 14.18 -13.38
N GLY A 180 -16.63 13.52 -14.33
CA GLY A 180 -15.47 14.09 -15.01
C GLY A 180 -14.16 14.05 -14.23
N PHE A 181 -14.14 13.46 -13.02
CA PHE A 181 -12.89 13.29 -12.27
C PHE A 181 -11.89 12.40 -13.03
N GLU A 182 -10.68 12.91 -13.21
CA GLU A 182 -9.58 12.17 -13.81
C GLU A 182 -8.75 11.48 -12.72
N ALA A 183 -8.90 10.16 -12.62
CA ALA A 183 -8.10 9.35 -11.71
C ALA A 183 -6.62 9.40 -12.10
N ARG A 184 -5.75 9.51 -11.10
CA ARG A 184 -4.31 9.35 -11.31
C ARG A 184 -4.03 7.93 -11.80
N LYS A 185 -3.11 7.82 -12.74
CA LYS A 185 -2.54 6.56 -13.21
C LYS A 185 -1.12 6.46 -12.68
N TRP A 186 -0.76 5.31 -12.13
CA TRP A 186 0.59 4.95 -11.69
C TRP A 186 1.29 4.11 -12.74
#